data_AF-A0A136KN02-F1
#
_entry.id   AF-A0A136KN02-F1
#
_cell.length_a   1.000
_cell.length_b   1.000
_cell.length_c   1.000
_cell.angle_alpha   90.00
_cell.angle_beta   90.00
_cell.angle_gamma   90.00
#
_symmetry.space_group_name_H-M   'P 1'
#
loop_
_entity.id
_entity.type
_entity.pdbx_description
1 polymer ?
#
loop_
_entity_poly.entity_id
_entity_poly.type
_entity_poly.pdbx_seq_one_letter_code
_entity_poly.pdbx_strand_id
1 'polypeptide(L)'
;MQWLGPHGYEMILEEFEPVSGGKYRYLHKDKEGNAYAFRGTFHTMTEELMIQTFEFEGMPESGHVALDTMKLEKLPNNRTRITIHSVYQSVADRDGMVQSGMESGVVEGYERLDDLLKKM
;
A
#
# COMPACT_ATOMS: atom_id res chain seq x y z
N MET A 1 9.06 2.91 9.06
CA MET A 1 7.69 2.35 9.08
C MET A 1 7.71 0.99 9.78
N GLN A 2 6.69 0.61 10.56
CA GLN A 2 6.76 -0.61 11.40
C GLN A 2 6.02 -1.84 10.84
N TRP A 3 5.04 -1.67 9.95
CA TRP A 3 4.18 -2.78 9.49
C TRP A 3 4.00 -2.89 7.97
N LEU A 4 4.08 -1.80 7.22
CA LEU A 4 3.88 -1.86 5.77
C LEU A 4 5.01 -2.64 5.08
N GLY A 5 4.63 -3.67 4.32
CA GLY A 5 5.52 -4.52 3.52
C GLY A 5 5.84 -5.88 4.14
N PRO A 6 6.36 -6.83 3.33
CA PRO A 6 6.63 -8.21 3.75
C PRO A 6 7.64 -8.30 4.92
N HIS A 7 7.68 -9.45 5.58
CA HIS A 7 8.65 -9.71 6.63
C HIS A 7 10.09 -9.62 6.12
N GLY A 8 10.94 -8.93 6.88
CA GLY A 8 12.36 -8.80 6.56
C GLY A 8 12.70 -7.72 5.53
N TYR A 9 11.70 -7.00 5.02
CA TYR A 9 11.93 -5.80 4.20
C TYR A 9 12.10 -4.55 5.08
N GLU A 10 13.06 -3.71 4.70
CA GLU A 10 13.18 -2.36 5.21
C GLU A 10 12.35 -1.41 4.32
N MET A 11 11.48 -0.61 4.94
CA MET A 11 10.73 0.43 4.24
C MET A 11 11.37 1.79 4.49
N ILE A 12 11.78 2.45 3.41
CA ILE A 12 12.30 3.82 3.39
C ILE A 12 11.23 4.72 2.79
N LEU A 13 10.80 5.72 3.55
CA LEU A 13 9.81 6.71 3.12
C LEU A 13 10.58 7.93 2.62
N GLU A 14 10.53 8.19 1.31
CA GLU A 14 11.21 9.34 0.70
C GLU A 14 10.32 10.58 0.71
N GLU A 15 9.03 10.40 0.43
CA GLU A 15 8.02 11.48 0.48
C GLU A 15 6.74 10.94 1.12
N PHE A 16 6.10 11.76 1.96
CA PHE A 16 4.82 11.42 2.56
C PHE A 16 4.05 12.68 3.00
N GLU A 17 3.06 13.04 2.21
CA GLU A 17 2.16 14.15 2.46
C GLU A 17 0.73 13.60 2.62
N PRO A 18 0.33 13.11 3.81
CA PRO A 18 -0.96 12.44 4.02
C PRO A 18 -2.11 13.45 4.12
N VAL A 19 -2.32 14.20 3.05
CA VAL A 19 -3.39 15.18 2.88
C VAL A 19 -3.98 15.02 1.48
N SER A 20 -5.24 15.42 1.28
CA SER A 20 -5.83 15.45 -0.06
C SER A 20 -4.99 16.35 -0.99
N GLY A 21 -4.63 15.82 -2.16
CA GLY A 21 -3.71 16.44 -3.12
C GLY A 21 -2.23 16.20 -2.85
N GLY A 22 -1.87 15.63 -1.69
CA GLY A 22 -0.49 15.29 -1.35
C GLY A 22 0.03 14.07 -2.13
N LYS A 23 1.34 13.89 -2.11
CA LYS A 23 2.02 12.76 -2.75
C LYS A 23 2.77 11.90 -1.75
N TYR A 24 3.09 10.68 -2.18
CA TYR A 24 3.96 9.80 -1.42
C TYR A 24 4.91 9.05 -2.34
N ARG A 25 6.03 8.66 -1.75
CA ARG A 25 7.03 7.82 -2.38
C ARG A 25 7.76 6.99 -1.33
N TYR A 26 7.88 5.69 -1.56
CA TYR A 26 8.64 4.81 -0.67
C TYR A 26 9.36 3.70 -1.42
N LEU A 27 10.37 3.14 -0.76
CA LEU A 27 11.13 2.00 -1.22
C LEU A 27 10.98 0.84 -0.23
N HIS A 28 10.84 -0.36 -0.76
CA HIS A 28 11.04 -1.61 -0.05
C HIS A 28 12.40 -2.18 -0.41
N LYS A 29 13.27 -2.39 0.57
CA LYS A 29 14.56 -3.05 0.41
C LYS A 29 14.53 -4.43 1.02
N ASP A 30 14.91 -5.44 0.25
CA ASP A 30 15.09 -6.78 0.79
C ASP A 30 16.48 -6.97 1.43
N LYS A 31 16.70 -8.15 1.99
CA LYS A 31 17.98 -8.51 2.64
C LYS A 31 19.14 -8.69 1.65
N GLU A 32 18.85 -8.89 0.38
CA GLU A 32 19.84 -9.07 -0.68
C GLU A 32 20.29 -7.71 -1.27
N GLY A 33 19.62 -6.62 -0.88
CA GLY A 33 19.91 -5.26 -1.30
C GLY A 33 19.11 -4.82 -2.52
N ASN A 34 18.15 -5.62 -3.00
CA ASN A 34 17.25 -5.18 -4.05
C ASN A 34 16.30 -4.12 -3.50
N ALA A 35 15.99 -3.11 -4.32
CA ALA A 35 15.12 -2.01 -3.95
C ALA A 35 13.94 -1.90 -4.90
N TYR A 36 12.74 -1.86 -4.33
CA TYR A 36 11.47 -1.79 -5.04
C TYR A 36 10.78 -0.46 -4.71
N ALA A 37 10.65 0.38 -5.71
CA ALA A 37 10.19 1.75 -5.57
C ALA A 37 8.71 1.88 -5.93
N PHE A 38 7.95 2.57 -5.07
CA PHE A 38 6.53 2.81 -5.25
C PHE A 38 6.22 4.29 -5.06
N ARG A 39 5.21 4.78 -5.77
CA ARG A 39 4.73 6.14 -5.63
C ARG A 39 3.22 6.24 -5.81
N GLY A 40 2.69 7.40 -5.44
CA GLY A 40 1.30 7.74 -5.67
C GLY A 40 0.95 9.13 -5.17
N THR A 41 -0.31 9.47 -5.36
CA THR A 41 -0.92 10.72 -4.91
C THR A 41 -2.23 10.44 -4.21
N PHE A 42 -2.50 11.17 -3.14
CA PHE A 42 -3.76 11.09 -2.42
C PHE A 42 -4.78 11.99 -3.10
N HIS A 43 -5.79 11.39 -3.75
CA HIS A 43 -6.94 12.14 -4.22
C HIS A 43 -7.81 12.61 -3.04
N THR A 44 -7.98 11.77 -2.03
CA THR A 44 -8.74 12.06 -0.81
C THR A 44 -8.06 11.43 0.39
N MET A 45 -7.92 12.18 1.48
CA MET A 45 -7.42 11.69 2.76
C MET A 45 -8.28 12.25 3.89
N THR A 46 -9.04 11.39 4.57
CA THR A 46 -9.79 11.68 5.79
C THR A 46 -9.56 10.56 6.81
N GLU A 47 -10.18 10.65 7.99
CA GLU A 47 -10.08 9.60 9.00
C GLU A 47 -10.72 8.27 8.56
N GLU A 48 -11.81 8.30 7.78
CA GLU A 48 -12.53 7.09 7.36
C GLU A 48 -12.32 6.68 5.89
N LEU A 49 -11.73 7.55 5.05
CA LEU A 49 -11.62 7.36 3.62
C LEU A 49 -10.26 7.82 3.10
N MET A 50 -9.58 6.92 2.38
CA MET A 50 -8.41 7.23 1.59
C MET A 50 -8.66 6.83 0.13
N ILE A 51 -8.45 7.75 -0.79
CA ILE A 51 -8.42 7.48 -2.23
C ILE A 51 -7.05 7.91 -2.73
N GLN A 52 -6.32 6.99 -3.36
CA GLN A 52 -4.97 7.26 -3.84
C GLN A 52 -4.70 6.57 -5.18
N THR A 53 -3.71 7.09 -5.90
CA THR A 53 -3.06 6.32 -6.96
C THR A 53 -1.94 5.46 -6.38
N PHE A 54 -1.63 4.35 -7.03
CA PHE A 54 -0.52 3.47 -6.69
C PHE A 54 0.21 3.03 -7.96
N GLU A 55 1.53 3.17 -7.99
CA GLU A 55 2.37 2.78 -9.12
C GLU A 55 3.68 2.16 -8.63
N PHE A 56 4.06 1.02 -9.23
CA PHE A 56 5.38 0.43 -9.07
C PHE A 56 6.32 0.97 -10.14
N GLU A 57 7.44 1.56 -9.73
CA GLU A 57 8.39 2.22 -10.65
C GLU A 57 9.43 1.27 -11.25
N GLY A 58 9.42 -0.02 -10.89
CA GLY A 58 10.37 -1.00 -11.44
C GLY A 58 10.01 -1.55 -12.81
N MET A 59 8.88 -1.12 -13.40
CA MET A 59 8.50 -1.51 -14.76
C MET A 59 9.31 -0.71 -15.81
N PRO A 60 9.60 -1.30 -17.00
CA PRO A 60 10.33 -0.60 -18.05
C PRO A 60 9.64 0.67 -18.54
N GLU A 61 8.30 0.65 -18.58
CA GLU A 61 7.45 1.78 -18.91
C GLU A 61 6.63 2.24 -17.70
N SER A 62 6.45 3.56 -17.58
CA SER A 62 5.53 4.16 -16.60
C SER A 62 4.10 4.10 -17.09
N GLY A 63 3.13 4.16 -16.17
CA GLY A 63 1.70 4.24 -16.49
C GLY A 63 0.88 3.05 -16.03
N HIS A 64 1.49 2.05 -15.38
CA HIS A 64 0.78 0.93 -14.75
C HIS A 64 0.17 1.34 -13.41
N VAL A 65 -0.70 2.35 -13.43
CA VAL A 65 -1.29 2.97 -12.24
C VAL A 65 -2.57 2.24 -11.83
N ALA A 66 -2.69 1.98 -10.53
CA ALA A 66 -3.95 1.59 -9.89
C ALA A 66 -4.57 2.78 -9.14
N LEU A 67 -5.90 2.85 -9.10
CA LEU A 67 -6.67 3.73 -8.22
C LEU A 67 -7.21 2.90 -7.05
N ASP A 68 -6.72 3.17 -5.85
CA ASP A 68 -7.11 2.49 -4.64
C ASP A 68 -8.10 3.34 -3.84
N THR A 69 -9.18 2.73 -3.38
CA THR A 69 -10.11 3.29 -2.41
C THR A 69 -10.11 2.42 -1.16
N MET A 70 -9.57 2.95 -0.06
CA MET A 70 -9.62 2.34 1.26
C MET A 70 -10.69 3.01 2.12
N LYS A 71 -11.55 2.19 2.73
CA LYS A 71 -12.57 2.62 3.69
C LYS A 71 -12.34 1.96 5.04
N LEU A 72 -12.49 2.74 6.10
CA LEU A 72 -12.46 2.29 7.48
C LEU A 72 -13.87 2.35 8.06
N GLU A 73 -14.39 1.20 8.48
CA GLU A 73 -15.73 1.09 9.08
C GLU A 73 -15.59 0.65 10.54
N LYS A 74 -16.18 1.42 11.45
CA LYS A 74 -16.26 1.03 12.86
C LYS A 74 -17.16 -0.19 13.02
N LEU A 75 -16.68 -1.18 13.76
CA LEU A 75 -17.42 -2.36 14.16
C LEU A 75 -17.66 -2.39 15.68
N PRO A 76 -18.64 -3.19 16.16
CA PRO A 76 -18.78 -3.46 17.59
C PRO A 76 -17.51 -4.07 18.20
N ASN A 77 -17.37 -3.91 19.53
CA ASN A 77 -16.25 -4.41 20.35
C ASN A 77 -14.90 -3.79 20.00
N ASN A 78 -14.88 -2.48 19.72
CA ASN A 78 -13.67 -1.72 19.40
C ASN A 78 -12.86 -2.31 18.23
N ARG A 79 -13.56 -2.78 17.20
CA ARG A 79 -12.95 -3.32 15.99
C ARG A 79 -13.17 -2.37 14.82
N THR A 80 -12.33 -2.52 13.79
CA THR A 80 -12.43 -1.77 12.55
C THR A 80 -12.39 -2.75 11.38
N ARG A 81 -13.27 -2.58 10.40
CA ARG A 81 -13.16 -3.24 9.10
C ARG A 81 -12.44 -2.29 8.14
N ILE A 82 -11.44 -2.82 7.45
CA ILE A 82 -10.78 -2.13 6.34
C ILE A 82 -11.28 -2.79 5.05
N THR A 83 -11.76 -2.00 4.10
CA THR A 83 -12.08 -2.47 2.75
C THR A 83 -11.27 -1.68 1.75
N ILE A 84 -10.48 -2.36 0.93
CA ILE A 84 -9.69 -1.75 -0.15
C ILE A 84 -10.25 -2.24 -1.48
N HIS A 85 -10.50 -1.32 -2.39
CA HIS A 85 -10.90 -1.60 -3.77
C HIS A 85 -9.91 -0.93 -4.73
N SER A 86 -9.27 -1.74 -5.58
CA SER A 86 -8.27 -1.30 -6.54
C SER A 86 -8.83 -1.42 -7.97
N VAL A 87 -8.74 -0.33 -8.72
CA VAL A 87 -9.10 -0.27 -10.15
C VAL A 87 -7.84 -0.06 -10.98
N TYR A 88 -7.65 -0.86 -12.02
CA TYR A 88 -6.46 -0.85 -12.86
C TYR A 88 -6.77 -0.29 -14.25
N GLN A 89 -5.75 0.24 -14.93
CA GLN A 89 -5.88 0.77 -16.29
C GLN A 89 -6.24 -0.30 -17.34
N SER A 90 -5.79 -1.53 -17.14
CA SER A 90 -6.12 -2.65 -18.02
C SER A 90 -6.29 -3.97 -17.26
N VAL A 91 -6.89 -4.95 -17.94
CA VAL A 91 -6.97 -6.32 -17.43
C VAL A 91 -5.57 -6.90 -17.24
N ALA A 92 -4.63 -6.62 -18.15
CA ALA A 92 -3.26 -7.08 -18.07
C ALA A 92 -2.53 -6.52 -16.83
N ASP A 93 -2.73 -5.24 -16.49
CA ASP A 93 -2.15 -4.64 -15.28
C ASP A 93 -2.69 -5.29 -14.02
N ARG A 94 -4.01 -5.53 -13.96
CA ARG A 94 -4.66 -6.22 -12.85
C ARG A 94 -4.12 -7.64 -12.69
N ASP A 95 -4.04 -8.39 -13.79
CA ASP A 95 -3.57 -9.77 -13.78
C ASP A 95 -2.08 -9.84 -13.41
N GLY A 96 -1.27 -8.90 -13.92
CA GLY A 96 0.14 -8.75 -13.53
C GLY A 96 0.32 -8.47 -12.05
N MET A 97 -0.53 -7.60 -11.47
CA MET A 97 -0.51 -7.34 -10.03
C MET A 97 -0.82 -8.61 -9.22
N VAL A 98 -1.84 -9.37 -9.60
CA VAL A 98 -2.20 -10.64 -8.94
C VAL A 98 -1.05 -11.67 -9.05
N GLN A 99 -0.40 -11.74 -10.22
CA GLN A 99 0.70 -12.68 -10.47
C GLN A 99 2.02 -12.27 -9.82
N SER A 100 2.20 -11.00 -9.45
CA SER A 100 3.43 -10.48 -8.87
C SER A 100 3.78 -11.07 -7.49
N GLY A 101 2.84 -11.77 -6.85
CA GLY A 101 2.99 -12.23 -5.47
C GLY A 101 2.80 -11.11 -4.44
N MET A 102 2.37 -9.90 -4.84
CA MET A 102 2.10 -8.80 -3.92
C MET A 102 1.10 -9.19 -2.82
N GLU A 103 0.17 -10.11 -3.09
CA GLU A 103 -0.79 -10.61 -2.10
C GLU A 103 -0.12 -11.06 -0.80
N SER A 104 0.97 -11.85 -0.86
CA SER A 104 1.64 -12.31 0.35
C SER A 104 2.24 -11.14 1.13
N GLY A 105 2.82 -10.17 0.44
CA GLY A 105 3.36 -8.96 1.05
C GLY A 105 2.29 -8.10 1.74
N VAL A 106 1.07 -8.05 1.19
CA VAL A 106 -0.06 -7.37 1.81
C VAL A 106 -0.51 -8.10 3.07
N VAL A 107 -0.66 -9.43 3.01
CA VAL A 107 -1.06 -10.26 4.16
C VAL A 107 -0.05 -10.14 5.29
N GLU A 108 1.23 -10.34 5.02
CA GLU A 108 2.30 -10.22 6.02
C GLU A 108 2.37 -8.81 6.62
N GLY A 109 2.08 -7.78 5.83
CA GLY A 109 1.96 -6.42 6.33
C GLY A 109 0.85 -6.26 7.39
N TYR A 110 -0.32 -6.84 7.14
CA TYR A 110 -1.42 -6.83 8.10
C TYR A 110 -1.14 -7.69 9.33
N GLU A 111 -0.45 -8.83 9.20
CA GLU A 111 0.01 -9.63 10.34
C GLU A 111 0.95 -8.82 11.26
N ARG A 112 1.87 -8.03 10.66
CA ARG A 112 2.71 -7.11 11.41
C ARG A 112 1.89 -6.02 12.11
N LEU A 113 0.84 -5.50 11.47
CA LEU A 113 -0.05 -4.52 12.09
C LEU A 113 -0.79 -5.13 13.28
N ASP A 114 -1.28 -6.36 13.17
CA ASP A 114 -1.92 -7.09 14.29
C ASP A 114 -0.98 -7.21 15.50
N ASP A 115 0.29 -7.53 15.25
CA ASP A 115 1.30 -7.64 16.32
C ASP A 115 1.67 -6.31 16.95
N LEU A 116 1.59 -5.20 16.22
CA LEU A 116 1.76 -3.87 16.78
C LEU A 116 0.56 -3.46 17.63
N LEU A 117 -0.66 -3.73 17.17
CA LEU A 117 -1.88 -3.37 17.88
C LEU A 117 -2.02 -4.12 19.21
N LYS A 118 -1.49 -5.35 19.33
CA LYS A 118 -1.42 -6.08 20.62
C LYS A 118 -0.53 -5.41 21.68
N LYS A 119 0.37 -4.51 21.27
CA LYS A 119 1.33 -3.81 22.15
C LYS A 119 0.87 -2.40 22.53
N MET A 120 -0.26 -1.94 21.98
CA MET A 120 -0.90 -0.66 22.29
C MET A 120 -1.96 -0.83 23.38
#